data_AF-A0A6A6YJW0-F1
#
_entry.id   AF-A0A6A6YJW0-F1
#
_cell.length_a   1.000
_cell.length_b   1.000
_cell.length_c   1.000
_cell.angle_alpha   90.00
_cell.angle_beta   90.00
_cell.angle_gamma   90.00
#
_symmetry.space_group_name_H-M   'P 1'
#
loop_
_entity.id
_entity.type
_entity.pdbx_description
1 polymer ?
#
loop_
_entity_poly.entity_id
_entity_poly.type
_entity_poly.pdbx_seq_one_letter_code
_entity_poly.pdbx_strand_id
1 'polypeptide(L)'
;MDQMEVAIAELRICEGKNIAKVARGHGIIRSTLSRRYHGKTVSRSDAHENQRNLDAAQSAALLSYIKSLTERGLPPTIEMLRNIAAEIIGYMLGKN
;
A
#
# COMPACT_ATOMS: atom_id res chain seq x y z
N MET A 1 -25.73 3.22 -7.08
CA MET A 1 -24.44 3.79 -7.52
C MET A 1 -23.74 4.37 -6.30
N ASP A 2 -22.44 4.12 -6.13
CA ASP A 2 -21.65 4.73 -5.05
C ASP A 2 -21.59 6.25 -5.27
N GLN A 3 -22.14 7.03 -4.32
CA GLN A 3 -22.15 8.50 -4.38
C GLN A 3 -20.73 9.08 -4.52
N MET A 4 -19.73 8.33 -4.05
CA MET A 4 -18.34 8.74 -4.15
C MET A 4 -17.79 8.68 -5.57
N GLU A 5 -18.11 7.61 -6.31
CA GLU A 5 -17.73 7.46 -7.73
C GLU A 5 -18.39 8.54 -8.58
N VAL A 6 -19.67 8.83 -8.33
CA VAL A 6 -20.42 9.88 -9.02
C VAL A 6 -19.80 11.26 -8.77
N ALA A 7 -19.45 11.57 -7.52
CA ALA A 7 -18.82 12.84 -7.17
C ALA A 7 -17.40 13.00 -7.77
N ILE A 8 -16.64 11.90 -7.92
CA ILE A 8 -15.32 11.93 -8.59
C ILE A 8 -15.49 12.16 -10.10
N ALA A 9 -16.48 11.53 -10.72
CA ALA A 9 -16.79 11.73 -12.14
C ALA A 9 -17.21 13.18 -12.42
N GLU A 10 -18.09 13.76 -11.58
CA GLU A 10 -18.49 15.17 -11.69
C GLU A 10 -17.28 16.12 -11.59
N LEU A 11 -16.36 15.86 -10.65
CA LEU A 11 -15.13 16.65 -10.50
C LEU A 11 -14.13 16.52 -11.65
N ARG A 12 -14.21 15.46 -12.46
CA ARG A 12 -13.38 15.29 -13.66
C ARG A 12 -13.93 16.05 -14.86
N ILE A 13 -15.25 16.22 -14.93
CA ILE A 13 -15.95 16.93 -16.01
C ILE A 13 -15.97 18.45 -15.76
N CYS A 14 -16.10 18.87 -14.49
CA CYS A 14 -16.17 20.28 -14.15
C CYS A 14 -14.77 20.93 -14.22
N GLU A 15 -14.52 21.77 -15.24
CA GLU A 15 -13.25 22.49 -15.44
C GLU A 15 -12.88 23.41 -14.25
N GLY A 16 -13.88 23.83 -13.46
CA GLY A 16 -13.70 24.49 -12.16
C GLY A 16 -13.72 23.48 -11.01
N LYS A 17 -12.54 23.10 -10.50
CA LYS A 17 -12.32 22.08 -9.43
C LYS A 17 -12.89 22.48 -8.05
N ASN A 18 -14.18 22.79 -7.95
CA ASN A 18 -14.81 23.19 -6.70
C ASN A 18 -15.27 21.98 -5.88
N ILE A 19 -14.30 21.30 -5.28
CA ILE A 19 -14.51 20.10 -4.44
C ILE A 19 -15.54 20.34 -3.33
N ALA A 20 -15.60 21.55 -2.78
CA ALA A 20 -16.53 21.89 -1.70
C ALA A 20 -18.00 21.98 -2.17
N LYS A 21 -18.23 22.33 -3.44
CA LYS A 21 -19.59 22.38 -4.01
C LYS A 21 -20.09 20.97 -4.31
N VAL A 22 -19.27 20.17 -4.99
CA VAL A 22 -19.60 18.76 -5.33
C VAL A 22 -19.79 17.93 -4.06
N ALA A 23 -18.90 18.08 -3.08
CA ALA A 23 -19.02 17.38 -1.79
C ALA A 23 -20.36 17.68 -1.08
N ARG A 24 -20.81 18.94 -1.08
CA ARG A 24 -22.10 19.32 -0.50
C ARG A 24 -23.28 18.77 -1.29
N GLY A 25 -23.21 18.75 -2.62
CA GLY A 25 -24.27 18.19 -3.47
C GLY A 25 -24.51 16.70 -3.25
N HIS A 26 -23.44 15.96 -2.92
CA HIS A 26 -23.50 14.51 -2.68
C HIS A 26 -23.54 14.10 -1.19
N GLY A 27 -23.53 15.06 -0.25
CA GLY A 27 -23.49 14.77 1.19
C GLY A 27 -22.17 14.15 1.68
N ILE A 28 -21.07 14.37 0.98
CA ILE A 28 -19.75 13.80 1.26
C ILE A 28 -18.90 14.83 2.01
N ILE A 29 -18.06 14.37 2.94
CA ILE A 29 -17.07 15.25 3.59
C ILE A 29 -16.03 15.70 2.56
N ARG A 30 -15.85 17.01 2.40
CA ARG A 30 -14.89 17.63 1.44
C ARG A 30 -13.48 17.03 1.53
N SER A 31 -12.97 16.76 2.73
CA SER A 31 -11.63 16.17 2.91
C SER A 31 -11.53 14.75 2.36
N THR A 32 -12.61 13.98 2.44
CA THR A 32 -12.68 12.61 1.92
C THR A 32 -12.73 12.62 0.41
N LEU A 33 -13.56 13.50 -0.18
CA LEU A 33 -13.65 13.67 -1.63
C LEU A 33 -12.32 14.14 -2.22
N SER A 34 -11.67 15.11 -1.59
CA SER A 34 -10.34 15.59 -2.00
C SER A 34 -9.28 14.49 -1.95
N ARG A 35 -9.22 13.71 -0.87
CA ARG A 35 -8.25 12.61 -0.73
C ARG A 35 -8.44 11.53 -1.81
N ARG A 36 -9.67 11.13 -2.12
CA ARG A 36 -9.93 10.17 -3.20
C ARG A 36 -9.66 10.75 -4.59
N TYR A 37 -10.10 11.98 -4.86
CA TYR A 37 -9.87 12.65 -6.15
C TYR A 37 -8.37 12.78 -6.48
N HIS A 38 -7.54 13.08 -5.48
CA HIS A 38 -6.09 13.15 -5.63
C HIS A 38 -5.37 11.79 -5.50
N GLY A 39 -6.10 10.67 -5.46
CA GLY A 39 -5.50 9.34 -5.37
C GLY A 39 -4.76 9.06 -4.05
N LYS A 40 -4.96 9.88 -3.01
CA LYS A 40 -4.32 9.69 -1.69
C LYS A 40 -4.94 8.54 -0.89
N THR A 41 -6.18 8.16 -1.23
CA THR A 41 -6.83 6.99 -0.65
C THR A 41 -6.71 5.87 -1.68
N VAL A 42 -5.88 4.90 -1.37
CA VAL A 42 -5.70 3.69 -2.17
C VAL A 42 -6.50 2.53 -1.57
N SER A 43 -6.66 1.44 -2.30
CA SER A 43 -7.31 0.25 -1.76
C SER A 43 -6.50 -0.31 -0.58
N ARG A 44 -7.14 -1.10 0.29
CA ARG A 44 -6.43 -1.74 1.42
C ARG A 44 -5.31 -2.65 0.94
N SER A 45 -5.49 -3.34 -0.19
CA SER A 45 -4.47 -4.17 -0.83
C SER A 45 -3.30 -3.33 -1.31
N ASP A 46 -3.54 -2.21 -1.98
CA ASP A 46 -2.46 -1.34 -2.47
C ASP A 46 -1.71 -0.67 -1.32
N ALA A 47 -2.42 -0.29 -0.26
CA ALA A 47 -1.81 0.24 0.95
C ALA A 47 -0.88 -0.80 1.59
N HIS A 48 -1.31 -2.06 1.65
CA HIS A 48 -0.51 -3.15 2.19
C HIS A 48 0.73 -3.42 1.32
N GLU A 49 0.60 -3.40 0.00
CA GLU A 49 1.74 -3.59 -0.91
C GLU A 49 2.75 -2.45 -0.78
N ASN A 50 2.28 -1.19 -0.78
CA ASN A 50 3.14 -0.02 -0.63
C ASN A 50 3.83 0.08 0.74
N GLN A 51 3.33 -0.62 1.76
CA GLN A 51 3.95 -0.68 3.09
C GLN A 51 4.99 -1.80 3.24
N ARG A 52 5.08 -2.73 2.28
CA ARG A 52 6.08 -3.80 2.33
C ARG A 52 7.45 -3.26 1.94
N ASN A 53 8.46 -3.70 2.68
CA ASN A 53 9.86 -3.44 2.31
C ASN A 53 10.38 -4.40 1.24
N LEU A 54 9.82 -5.61 1.19
CA LEU A 54 10.14 -6.63 0.19
C LEU A 54 9.00 -6.73 -0.82
N ASP A 55 9.35 -6.74 -2.10
CA ASP A 55 8.40 -7.09 -3.16
C ASP A 55 7.97 -8.57 -3.06
N ALA A 56 6.88 -8.94 -3.73
CA ALA A 56 6.36 -10.31 -3.76
C ALA A 56 7.42 -11.33 -4.24
N ALA A 57 8.23 -10.98 -5.26
CA ALA A 57 9.29 -11.86 -5.76
C ALA A 57 10.41 -12.05 -4.73
N GLN A 58 10.84 -10.96 -4.07
CA GLN A 58 11.86 -11.00 -3.03
C GLN A 58 11.40 -11.80 -1.81
N SER A 59 10.13 -11.64 -1.42
CA SER A 59 9.50 -12.41 -0.34
C SER A 59 9.47 -13.91 -0.68
N ALA A 60 9.17 -14.27 -1.93
CA ALA A 60 9.19 -15.65 -2.40
C ALA A 60 10.61 -16.26 -2.38
N ALA A 61 11.63 -15.50 -2.78
CA ALA A 61 13.02 -15.92 -2.71
C ALA A 61 13.47 -16.15 -1.25
N LEU A 62 13.12 -15.24 -0.34
CA LEU A 62 13.40 -15.39 1.09
C LEU A 62 12.72 -16.64 1.67
N LEU A 63 11.45 -16.87 1.35
CA LEU A 63 10.72 -18.07 1.77
C LEU A 63 11.37 -19.37 1.25
N SER A 64 11.82 -19.39 -0.01
CA SER A 64 12.54 -20.53 -0.58
C SER A 64 13.82 -20.82 0.19
N TYR A 65 14.58 -19.77 0.52
CA TYR A 65 15.80 -19.89 1.30
C TYR A 65 15.53 -20.44 2.72
N ILE A 66 14.52 -19.90 3.41
CA ILE A 66 14.08 -20.39 4.74
C ILE A 66 13.72 -21.88 4.69
N LYS A 67 12.96 -22.30 3.68
CA LYS A 67 12.58 -23.70 3.50
C LYS A 67 13.82 -24.58 3.32
N SER A 68 14.74 -24.18 2.44
CA SER A 68 15.99 -24.92 2.20
C SER A 68 16.85 -25.07 3.46
N LEU A 69 16.88 -24.04 4.31
CA LEU A 69 17.59 -24.06 5.58
C LEU A 69 16.92 -25.00 6.59
N THR A 70 15.59 -24.95 6.66
CA THR A 70 14.80 -25.79 7.57
C THR A 70 14.92 -27.27 7.18
N GLU A 71 14.89 -27.59 5.89
CA GLU A 71 15.10 -28.94 5.36
C GLU A 71 16.48 -29.51 5.70
N ARG A 72 17.49 -28.63 5.81
CA ARG A 72 18.86 -28.98 6.22
C ARG A 72 19.02 -29.08 7.75
N GLY A 73 17.95 -28.91 8.52
CA GLY A 73 17.98 -28.92 9.98
C GLY A 73 18.57 -27.66 10.62
N LEU A 74 18.62 -26.56 9.87
CA LEU A 74 19.18 -25.27 10.31
C LEU A 74 18.08 -24.20 10.28
N PRO A 75 17.07 -24.26 11.16
CA PRO A 75 16.00 -23.26 11.17
C PRO A 75 16.60 -21.85 11.39
N PRO A 76 16.28 -20.87 10.52
CA PRO A 76 16.84 -19.53 10.62
C PRO A 76 16.29 -18.79 11.85
N THR A 77 17.14 -17.99 12.51
CA THR A 77 16.71 -17.10 13.60
C THR A 77 16.10 -15.81 13.04
N ILE A 78 15.29 -15.12 13.86
CA ILE A 78 14.68 -13.84 13.48
C ILE A 78 15.73 -12.79 13.09
N GLU A 79 16.87 -12.78 13.79
CA GLU A 79 17.99 -11.87 13.46
C GLU A 79 18.59 -12.19 12.10
N MET A 80 18.78 -13.46 11.78
CA MET A 80 19.28 -13.89 10.48
C MET A 80 18.32 -13.49 9.36
N LEU A 81 17.01 -13.64 9.57
CA LEU A 81 16.00 -13.20 8.60
C LEU A 81 16.02 -11.69 8.36
N ARG A 82 16.20 -10.89 9.42
CA ARG A 82 16.34 -9.43 9.28
C ARG A 82 17.58 -9.06 8.49
N ASN A 83 18.71 -9.73 8.74
CA ASN A 83 19.96 -9.47 8.04
C ASN A 83 19.83 -9.83 6.55
N ILE A 84 19.26 -10.98 6.22
CA ILE A 84 19.04 -11.41 4.83
C ILE A 84 18.07 -10.45 4.12
N ALA A 85 16.99 -10.05 4.78
CA ALA A 85 16.05 -9.09 4.19
C ALA A 85 16.72 -7.72 3.97
N ALA A 86 17.54 -7.25 4.91
CA ALA A 86 18.32 -6.02 4.74
C ALA A 86 19.34 -6.13 3.58
N GLU A 87 19.96 -7.30 3.39
CA GLU A 87 20.86 -7.59 2.27
C GLU A 87 20.13 -7.53 0.92
N ILE A 88 18.91 -8.09 0.84
CA ILE A 88 18.08 -8.06 -0.37
C ILE A 88 17.66 -6.63 -0.75
N ILE A 89 17.36 -5.79 0.25
CA ILE A 89 16.82 -4.44 0.04
C ILE A 89 17.93 -3.37 -0.07
N GLY A 90 19.11 -3.63 0.51
CA GLY A 90 20.24 -2.71 0.50
C GLY A 90 20.23 -1.63 1.58
N TYR A 91 19.33 -1.72 2.57
CA TYR A 91 19.33 -0.84 3.74
C TYR A 91 18.80 -1.56 5.00
N MET A 92 19.12 -1.03 6.18
CA MET A 92 18.65 -1.59 7.44
C MET A 92 17.16 -1.37 7.65
N LEU A 93 16.44 -2.45 7.90
CA LEU A 93 15.02 -2.41 8.24
C LEU A 93 14.81 -1.67 9.56
N GLY A 94 13.82 -0.77 9.59
CA GLY A 94 13.40 -0.06 10.80
C GLY A 94 12.80 -1.01 11.85
N LYS A 95 12.69 -0.53 13.09
CA LYS A 95 11.91 -1.21 14.12
C LYS A 95 10.42 -1.07 13.74
N ASN A 96 9.78 -2.19 13.43
CA ASN A 96 8.31 -2.29 13.32
C ASN A 96 7.67 -2.31 14.70
#